data_AF-A0A2D9I0Y4-F1
#
_entry.id   AF-A0A2D9I0Y4-F1
#
_cell.length_a   1.000
_cell.length_b   1.000
_cell.length_c   1.000
_cell.angle_alpha   90.00
_cell.angle_beta   90.00
_cell.angle_gamma   90.00
#
_symmetry.space_group_name_H-M   'P 1'
#
loop_
_entity.id
_entity.type
_entity.pdbx_description
1 polymer ?
#
loop_
_entity_poly.entity_id
_entity_poly.type
_entity_poly.pdbx_seq_one_letter_code
_entity_poly.pdbx_strand_id
1 'polypeptide(L)' 'IRLAKDLGPGHTIVTVLCDWGHRYMGKVWNPTFLSEKGLPAPDWL' A
#
# COMPACT_ATOMS: atom_id res chain seq x y z
N ILE A 1 3.05 -5.00 10.28
CA ILE A 1 2.79 -6.34 9.69
C ILE A 1 1.92 -7.12 10.67
N ARG A 2 0.69 -7.53 10.29
CA ARG A 2 -0.26 -8.19 11.23
C ARG A 2 0.27 -9.54 11.72
N LEU A 3 0.64 -10.43 10.79
CA LEU A 3 1.16 -11.77 11.11
C LEU A 3 2.38 -11.77 12.06
N ALA A 4 3.28 -10.79 11.91
CA ALA A 4 4.44 -10.66 12.80
C ALA A 4 4.05 -10.37 14.26
N LYS A 5 2.95 -9.65 14.49
CA LYS A 5 2.44 -9.37 15.84
C LYS A 5 1.83 -10.62 16.47
N ASP A 6 1.10 -11.40 15.67
CA ASP A 6 0.42 -12.61 16.14
C ASP A 6 1.42 -13.73 16.49
N LEU A 7 2.53 -13.85 15.75
CA LEU A 7 3.58 -14.85 16.00
C LEU A 7 4.58 -14.47 17.10
N GLY A 8 4.67 -13.17 17.43
CA GLY A 8 5.62 -12.67 18.42
C GLY A 8 7.09 -12.63 17.94
N PRO A 9 8.00 -12.10 18.81
CA PRO A 9 9.40 -11.89 18.46
C PRO A 9 10.15 -13.17 18.06
N GLY A 10 11.22 -13.02 17.27
CA GLY A 10 12.09 -14.14 16.85
C GLY A 10 11.72 -14.82 15.53
N HIS A 11 10.62 -14.39 14.89
CA HIS A 11 10.18 -14.92 13.60
C HIS A 11 10.59 -14.02 12.43
N THR A 12 11.02 -14.64 11.33
CA THR A 12 11.27 -13.96 10.05
C THR A 12 10.05 -14.12 9.14
N ILE A 13 9.45 -13.00 8.72
CA ILE A 13 8.27 -13.00 7.85
C ILE A 13 8.67 -12.59 6.43
N VAL A 14 8.30 -13.40 5.45
CA VAL A 14 8.48 -13.12 4.04
C VAL A 14 7.12 -12.82 3.41
N THR A 15 7.09 -11.89 2.46
CA THR A 15 5.90 -11.59 1.65
C THR A 15 6.30 -11.28 0.21
N VAL A 16 5.33 -11.13 -0.68
CA VAL A 16 5.56 -10.93 -2.11
C VAL A 16 5.26 -9.49 -2.50
N LEU A 17 6.17 -8.89 -3.26
CA LEU A 17 5.94 -7.63 -3.97
C LEU A 17 5.56 -7.99 -5.40
N CYS A 18 4.26 -7.90 -5.72
CA CYS A 18 3.70 -8.53 -6.91
C CYS A 18 4.08 -7.81 -8.22
N ASP A 19 4.13 -6.48 -8.23
CA ASP A 19 4.46 -5.69 -9.40
C ASP A 19 4.84 -4.22 -9.07
N TRP A 20 5.06 -3.43 -10.12
CA TRP A 20 5.38 -2.01 -10.04
C TRP A 20 4.11 -1.14 -10.00
N GLY A 21 4.07 -0.18 -9.08
CA GLY A 21 2.94 0.74 -8.92
C GLY A 21 2.64 1.66 -10.11
N HIS A 22 3.60 1.88 -11.02
CA HIS A 22 3.43 2.77 -12.18
C HIS A 22 2.26 2.37 -13.10
N ARG A 23 1.93 1.07 -13.11
CA ARG A 23 0.82 0.54 -13.92
C ARG A 23 -0.54 1.10 -13.50
N TYR A 24 -0.64 1.63 -12.29
CA TYR A 24 -1.91 2.10 -11.70
C TYR A 24 -1.95 3.61 -11.49
N MET A 25 -1.09 4.38 -12.17
CA MET A 25 -0.99 5.85 -12.00
C MET A 25 -2.32 6.58 -12.14
N GLY A 26 -3.19 6.17 -13.08
CA GLY A 26 -4.48 6.81 -13.31
C GLY A 26 -5.52 6.63 -12.19
N LYS A 27 -5.26 5.76 -11.20
CA LYS A 27 -6.17 5.50 -10.07
C LYS A 27 -5.45 5.59 -8.72
N VAL A 28 -4.54 4.64 -8.45
CA VAL A 28 -3.89 4.48 -7.14
C VAL A 28 -2.99 5.68 -6.79
N TRP A 29 -2.50 6.41 -7.81
CA TRP A 29 -1.64 7.59 -7.64
C TRP A 29 -2.28 8.87 -8.21
N ASN A 30 -3.60 8.91 -8.38
CA ASN A 30 -4.29 10.07 -8.93
C ASN A 30 -5.08 10.79 -7.82
N PRO A 31 -4.69 12.02 -7.42
CA PRO A 31 -5.35 12.74 -6.32
C PRO A 31 -6.84 12.98 -6.57
N THR A 32 -7.23 13.30 -7.81
CA THR A 32 -8.62 13.53 -8.18
C THR A 32 -9.44 12.27 -8.01
N PHE A 33 -8.95 11.13 -8.52
CA PHE A 33 -9.63 9.83 -8.36
C PHE A 33 -9.75 9.43 -6.89
N LEU A 34 -8.69 9.63 -6.09
CA LEU A 34 -8.70 9.31 -4.67
C LEU A 34 -9.69 10.19 -3.90
N SER A 35 -9.71 11.49 -4.16
CA SER A 35 -10.65 12.44 -3.55
C SER A 35 -12.11 12.10 -3.88
N GLU A 36 -12.42 11.79 -5.15
CA GLU A 36 -13.76 11.37 -5.58
C GLU A 36 -14.23 10.08 -4.88
N LYS A 37 -13.29 9.25 -4.41
CA LYS A 37 -13.57 8.02 -3.67
C LYS A 37 -13.45 8.17 -2.15
N GLY A 38 -13.15 9.37 -1.64
CA GLY A 38 -12.92 9.60 -0.21
C GLY A 38 -11.70 8.86 0.34
N LEU A 39 -10.68 8.62 -0.50
CA LEU A 39 -9.45 7.93 -0.14
C LEU A 39 -8.30 8.93 0.08
N PRO A 40 -7.34 8.59 0.96
CA PRO A 40 -6.18 9.45 1.19
C PRO A 40 -5.27 9.47 -0.03
N ALA A 41 -4.72 10.64 -0.33
CA ALA A 41 -3.60 10.80 -1.25
C ALA A 41 -2.26 10.75 -0.48
N PRO A 42 -1.16 10.36 -1.13
CA PRO A 42 0.17 10.48 -0.53
C PRO A 42 0.54 11.95 -0.27
N ASP A 43 1.09 12.26 0.90
CA ASP A 43 1.40 13.66 1.30
C ASP A 43 2.45 14.38 0.43
N TRP A 44 3.23 13.62 -0.35
CA TRP A 44 4.29 14.13 -1.22
C TRP A 44 3.81 14.37 -2.66
N LEU A 45 2.57 14.01 -2.98
CA LEU A 45 1.94 14.16 -4.28
C LEU A 45 1.19 15.49 -4.36
#